data_AF-A0A940K3Z6-F1
#
_entry.id   AF-A0A940K3Z6-F1
#
_cell.length_a   1.000
_cell.length_b   1.000
_cell.length_c   1.000
_cell.angle_alpha   90.00
_cell.angle_beta   90.00
_cell.angle_gamma   90.00
#
_symmetry.space_group_name_H-M   'P 1'
#
loop_
_entity.id
_entity.type
_entity.pdbx_description
1 polymer ?
#
loop_
_entity_poly.entity_id
_entity_poly.type
_entity_poly.pdbx_seq_one_letter_code
_entity_poly.pdbx_strand_id
1 'polypeptide(L)'
;MRGSPGPIALAALLAGCGNAQEASPTPAAATTPAVTGAPVLRQPELAACPKARPADELQRTRPLAIPAAFGNLAASDLRHIAVVTATGGTVCVDTSWIETIDDAKASPDGRFLAFGWSGYEAGGYIVIDRSGKGQVVDTGVAPLAAPSGKRFAAVEISASGFGSLNAFAVWDILPVGLKQIAHYDDGLPTDGEWRTDGWHGDSCVSLSYVPSERIPEKYEDLPKVPGDPWFAAEANRWKPMAGVCPHS
;
A
#
# COMPACT_ATOMS: atom_id res chain seq x y z
N MET A 1 24.36 -42.74 -28.04
CA MET A 1 25.14 -41.48 -28.16
C MET A 1 25.27 -40.95 -26.73
N ARG A 2 26.26 -41.25 -25.88
CA ARG A 2 27.73 -41.12 -25.88
C ARG A 2 28.25 -39.69 -26.15
N GLY A 3 28.80 -39.08 -25.09
CA GLY A 3 29.73 -37.94 -25.07
C GLY A 3 29.08 -36.62 -24.64
N SER A 4 29.59 -35.77 -23.75
CA SER A 4 30.84 -35.75 -22.96
C SER A 4 30.69 -34.70 -21.82
N PRO A 5 31.35 -34.87 -20.65
CA PRO A 5 31.43 -33.84 -19.62
C PRO A 5 32.54 -32.83 -19.93
N GLY A 6 32.23 -31.52 -19.80
CA GLY A 6 33.19 -30.42 -19.94
C GLY A 6 33.79 -30.01 -18.59
N PRO A 7 35.10 -29.67 -18.54
CA PRO A 7 35.86 -29.54 -17.31
C PRO A 7 35.72 -28.19 -16.61
N ILE A 8 35.94 -28.28 -15.29
CA ILE A 8 36.14 -27.25 -14.28
C ILE A 8 37.37 -26.39 -14.63
N ALA A 9 37.22 -25.07 -14.59
CA ALA A 9 38.33 -24.12 -14.54
C ALA A 9 38.35 -23.41 -13.19
N LEU A 10 39.28 -23.84 -12.34
CA LEU A 10 39.64 -23.24 -11.08
C LEU A 10 40.64 -22.11 -11.38
N ALA A 11 40.28 -20.85 -11.11
CA ALA A 11 41.22 -19.73 -11.19
C ALA A 11 41.50 -19.22 -9.77
N ALA A 12 42.68 -19.57 -9.28
CA ALA A 12 43.30 -19.01 -8.09
C ALA A 12 44.15 -17.80 -8.50
N LEU A 13 43.90 -16.63 -7.90
CA LEU A 13 44.80 -15.47 -7.90
C LEU A 13 44.68 -14.82 -6.52
N LEU A 14 45.61 -15.13 -5.62
CA LEU A 14 46.85 -14.40 -5.33
C LEU A 14 46.64 -13.19 -4.41
N ALA A 15 47.16 -13.34 -3.19
CA ALA A 15 47.33 -12.32 -2.18
C ALA A 15 48.29 -11.21 -2.66
N GLY A 16 47.87 -9.97 -2.51
CA GLY A 16 48.72 -8.78 -2.61
C GLY A 16 48.66 -8.01 -1.29
N CYS A 17 49.69 -8.17 -0.46
CA CYS A 17 49.97 -7.29 0.66
C CYS A 17 50.62 -6.01 0.12
N GLY A 18 49.94 -4.87 0.24
CA GLY A 18 50.46 -3.57 -0.11
C GLY A 18 50.03 -2.53 0.92
N ASN A 19 50.90 -2.28 1.91
CA ASN A 19 50.79 -1.17 2.83
C ASN A 19 51.13 0.13 2.08
N ALA A 20 50.12 0.94 1.80
CA ALA A 20 50.30 2.35 1.49
C ALA A 20 49.42 3.14 2.47
N GLN A 21 50.02 3.59 3.57
CA GLN A 21 49.39 4.50 4.50
C GLN A 21 49.51 5.91 3.92
N GLU A 22 48.59 6.27 3.03
CA GLU A 22 48.36 7.65 2.62
C GLU A 22 47.76 8.42 3.80
N ALA A 23 48.42 9.51 4.16
CA ALA A 23 47.94 10.43 5.18
C ALA A 23 46.55 10.94 4.77
N SER A 24 45.54 10.59 5.56
CA SER A 24 44.18 11.07 5.36
C SER A 24 44.15 12.60 5.52
N PRO A 25 43.69 13.37 4.52
CA PRO A 25 43.52 14.80 4.66
C PRO A 25 42.51 15.08 5.78
N THR A 26 42.90 15.91 6.74
CA THR A 26 42.01 16.43 7.77
C THR A 26 40.78 17.06 7.10
N PRO A 27 39.56 16.55 7.33
CA PRO A 27 38.37 17.16 6.76
C PRO A 27 38.23 18.57 7.33
N ALA A 28 38.29 19.58 6.47
CA ALA A 28 37.90 20.93 6.84
C ALA A 28 36.47 20.88 7.37
N ALA A 29 36.25 21.45 8.56
CA ALA A 29 34.94 21.53 9.19
C ALA A 29 33.98 22.26 8.25
N ALA A 30 33.14 21.50 7.54
CA ALA A 30 32.06 22.05 6.75
C ALA A 30 31.06 22.67 7.74
N THR A 31 31.05 24.00 7.81
CA THR A 31 29.97 24.77 8.45
C THR A 31 28.70 24.49 7.67
N THR A 32 27.89 23.53 8.15
CA THR A 32 26.56 23.28 7.64
C THR A 32 25.73 24.55 7.82
N PRO A 33 25.23 25.18 6.74
CA PRO A 33 24.36 26.33 6.88
C PRO A 33 23.13 25.90 7.68
N ALA A 34 22.89 26.60 8.79
CA ALA A 34 21.70 26.40 9.60
C ALA A 34 20.48 26.79 8.75
N VAL A 35 19.73 25.79 8.29
CA VAL A 35 18.41 26.00 7.68
C VAL A 35 17.44 26.33 8.83
N THR A 36 17.49 27.56 9.30
CA THR A 36 16.57 28.10 10.31
C THR A 36 15.26 28.48 9.64
N GLY A 37 14.38 27.50 9.51
CA GLY A 37 12.99 27.70 9.12
C GLY A 37 12.26 26.37 9.18
N ALA A 38 11.55 26.12 10.27
CA ALA A 38 10.61 25.00 10.29
C ALA A 38 9.61 25.23 9.15
N PRO A 39 9.42 24.25 8.23
CA PRO A 39 8.45 24.40 7.17
C PRO A 39 7.07 24.66 7.80
N VAL A 40 6.49 25.83 7.51
CA VAL A 40 5.13 26.14 7.92
C VAL A 40 4.22 25.16 7.20
N LEU A 41 3.57 24.28 7.96
CA LEU A 41 2.55 23.39 7.42
C LEU A 41 1.45 24.25 6.80
N ARG A 42 1.35 24.21 5.46
CA ARG A 42 0.24 24.83 4.75
C ARG A 42 -1.05 24.10 5.09
N GLN A 43 -2.15 24.84 5.14
CA GLN A 43 -3.47 24.22 5.26
C GLN A 43 -3.85 23.55 3.93
N PRO A 44 -4.65 22.47 3.96
CA PRO A 44 -5.16 21.83 2.75
C PRO A 44 -6.03 22.79 1.93
N GLU A 45 -5.81 22.86 0.62
CA GLU A 45 -6.48 23.81 -0.26
C GLU A 45 -7.61 23.11 -1.05
N LEU A 46 -8.84 23.15 -0.52
CA LEU A 46 -10.01 22.54 -1.19
C LEU A 46 -10.25 23.10 -2.60
N ALA A 47 -9.96 24.40 -2.82
CA ALA A 47 -10.10 25.04 -4.12
C ALA A 47 -9.11 24.50 -5.18
N ALA A 48 -8.03 23.82 -4.76
CA ALA A 48 -7.10 23.16 -5.66
C ALA A 48 -7.60 21.79 -6.14
N CYS A 49 -8.67 21.26 -5.56
CA CYS A 49 -9.23 19.99 -6.00
C CYS A 49 -9.90 20.11 -7.37
N PRO A 50 -9.72 19.11 -8.25
CA PRO A 50 -10.45 19.05 -9.51
C PRO A 50 -11.95 19.16 -9.26
N LYS A 51 -12.68 19.81 -10.16
CA LYS A 51 -14.14 19.86 -10.06
C LYS A 51 -14.69 18.44 -10.18
N ALA A 52 -15.36 17.96 -9.12
CA ALA A 52 -16.03 16.68 -9.14
C ALA A 52 -17.05 16.61 -10.26
N ARG A 53 -17.23 15.40 -10.82
CA ARG A 53 -18.33 15.13 -11.73
C ARG A 53 -19.65 15.28 -10.96
N PRO A 54 -20.72 15.78 -11.60
CA PRO A 54 -22.04 15.64 -11.03
C PRO A 54 -22.29 14.16 -10.72
N ALA A 55 -22.61 13.84 -9.46
CA ALA A 55 -23.21 12.56 -9.12
C ALA A 55 -24.65 12.87 -8.77
N ASP A 56 -25.56 12.45 -9.66
CA ASP A 56 -27.00 12.69 -9.57
C ASP A 56 -27.60 12.04 -8.31
N GLU A 57 -26.91 11.03 -7.77
CA GLU A 57 -27.31 10.25 -6.60
C GLU A 57 -26.68 10.73 -5.28
N LEU A 58 -25.83 11.77 -5.28
CA LEU A 58 -25.28 12.27 -4.03
C LEU A 58 -26.39 12.94 -3.20
N GLN A 59 -26.84 12.26 -2.15
CA GLN A 59 -27.84 12.78 -1.21
C GLN A 59 -27.20 13.55 -0.03
N ARG A 60 -25.86 13.52 0.09
CA ARG A 60 -25.14 14.14 1.19
C ARG A 60 -25.24 15.67 1.15
N THR A 61 -25.68 16.27 2.26
CA THR A 61 -25.86 17.74 2.41
C THR A 61 -24.77 18.44 3.21
N ARG A 62 -23.80 17.69 3.77
CA ARG A 62 -22.67 18.22 4.55
C ARG A 62 -21.37 17.51 4.17
N PRO A 63 -20.20 18.15 4.29
CA PRO A 63 -18.92 17.47 4.10
C PRO A 63 -18.77 16.24 5.00
N LEU A 64 -17.97 15.26 4.58
CA LEU A 64 -17.57 14.16 5.46
C LEU A 64 -16.80 14.71 6.64
N ALA A 65 -17.05 14.19 7.84
CA ALA A 65 -16.26 14.56 9.00
C ALA A 65 -14.81 14.09 8.79
N ILE A 66 -13.84 15.00 8.93
CA ILE A 66 -12.43 14.64 8.89
C ILE A 66 -12.08 13.85 10.15
N PRO A 67 -11.53 12.62 10.03
CA PRO A 67 -11.11 11.86 11.19
C PRO A 67 -10.08 12.61 12.04
N ALA A 68 -10.22 12.50 13.36
CA ALA A 68 -9.29 13.14 14.30
C ALA A 68 -7.83 12.74 14.06
N ALA A 69 -7.59 11.51 13.58
CA ALA A 69 -6.27 10.99 13.22
C ALA A 69 -5.56 11.83 12.15
N PHE A 70 -6.28 12.54 11.29
CA PHE A 70 -5.69 13.37 10.23
C PHE A 70 -5.32 14.77 10.73
N GLY A 71 -5.93 15.23 11.83
CA GLY A 71 -5.70 16.55 12.39
C GLY A 71 -5.81 17.67 11.34
N ASN A 72 -4.83 18.56 11.32
CA ASN A 72 -4.78 19.69 10.38
C ASN A 72 -4.26 19.31 8.98
N LEU A 73 -4.01 18.03 8.72
CA LEU A 73 -3.49 17.58 7.43
C LEU A 73 -4.58 17.42 6.37
N ALA A 74 -5.85 17.39 6.77
CA ALA A 74 -6.97 17.17 5.88
C ALA A 74 -8.11 18.19 6.10
N ALA A 75 -8.81 18.52 5.02
CA ALA A 75 -10.05 19.30 5.03
C ALA A 75 -11.03 18.65 4.06
N SER A 76 -12.33 18.81 4.28
CA SER A 76 -13.36 18.25 3.40
C SER A 76 -14.36 19.30 2.94
N ASP A 77 -14.89 19.08 1.74
CA ASP A 77 -16.11 19.72 1.26
C ASP A 77 -17.16 18.64 0.90
N LEU A 78 -18.20 19.02 0.14
CA LEU A 78 -19.25 18.09 -0.26
C LEU A 78 -18.81 17.00 -1.25
N ARG A 79 -17.63 17.12 -1.85
CA ARG A 79 -17.19 16.25 -2.94
C ARG A 79 -15.76 15.75 -2.76
N HIS A 80 -14.98 16.33 -1.86
CA HIS A 80 -13.57 16.00 -1.70
C HIS A 80 -13.14 15.91 -0.25
N ILE A 81 -12.06 15.14 -0.06
CA ILE A 81 -11.11 15.34 1.03
C ILE A 81 -9.81 15.85 0.39
N ALA A 82 -9.39 17.06 0.78
CA ALA A 82 -8.09 17.63 0.43
C ALA A 82 -7.08 17.30 1.54
N VAL A 83 -5.91 16.81 1.16
CA VAL A 83 -4.80 16.49 2.08
C VAL A 83 -3.55 17.27 1.69
N VAL A 84 -2.92 17.93 2.64
CA VAL A 84 -1.66 18.66 2.39
C VAL A 84 -0.49 17.68 2.20
N THR A 85 0.28 17.81 1.14
CA THR A 85 1.46 16.96 0.89
C THR A 85 2.65 17.39 1.75
N ALA A 86 3.68 16.55 1.88
CA ALA A 86 4.92 16.89 2.59
C ALA A 86 5.68 18.06 1.95
N THR A 87 5.42 18.35 0.67
CA THR A 87 5.98 19.50 -0.05
C THR A 87 5.11 20.76 0.03
N GLY A 88 3.99 20.72 0.76
CA GLY A 88 3.05 21.83 0.93
C GLY A 88 2.05 21.99 -0.21
N GLY A 89 1.97 21.03 -1.14
CA GLY A 89 0.89 20.93 -2.13
C GLY A 89 -0.39 20.32 -1.54
N THR A 90 -1.36 20.02 -2.39
CA THR A 90 -2.61 19.35 -2.01
C THR A 90 -2.86 18.14 -2.90
N VAL A 91 -3.20 17.01 -2.30
CA VAL A 91 -3.74 15.82 -2.99
C VAL A 91 -5.21 15.68 -2.62
N CYS A 92 -6.06 15.30 -3.58
CA CYS A 92 -7.51 15.26 -3.40
C CYS A 92 -8.04 13.84 -3.58
N VAL A 93 -8.94 13.44 -2.68
CA VAL A 93 -9.74 12.22 -2.78
C VAL A 93 -11.15 12.62 -3.21
N ASP A 94 -11.67 12.03 -4.28
CA ASP A 94 -13.08 12.17 -4.64
C ASP A 94 -13.93 11.35 -3.65
N THR A 95 -14.92 12.00 -3.05
CA THR A 95 -15.80 11.42 -2.03
C THR A 95 -17.25 11.35 -2.49
N SER A 96 -17.50 11.48 -3.80
CA SER A 96 -18.85 11.49 -4.38
C SER A 96 -19.62 10.20 -4.16
N TRP A 97 -18.93 9.08 -3.92
CA TRP A 97 -19.51 7.77 -3.63
C TRP A 97 -19.25 7.30 -2.19
N ILE A 98 -18.59 8.12 -1.37
CA ILE A 98 -18.24 7.77 0.00
C ILE A 98 -19.29 8.34 0.93
N GLU A 99 -20.00 7.50 1.67
CA GLU A 99 -20.99 7.91 2.66
C GLU A 99 -20.40 7.99 4.06
N THR A 100 -19.55 7.02 4.41
CA THR A 100 -18.88 6.95 5.72
C THR A 100 -17.38 6.74 5.58
N ILE A 101 -16.67 7.14 6.63
CA ILE A 101 -15.24 6.90 6.83
C ILE A 101 -15.08 6.15 8.16
N ASP A 102 -14.30 5.09 8.14
CA ASP A 102 -13.94 4.29 9.31
C ASP A 102 -12.45 3.95 9.31
N ASP A 103 -11.97 3.34 10.40
CA ASP A 103 -10.60 2.83 10.56
C ASP A 103 -9.49 3.79 10.12
N ALA A 104 -9.73 5.08 10.32
CA ALA A 104 -8.85 6.15 9.88
C ALA A 104 -7.56 6.17 10.71
N LYS A 105 -6.42 6.16 10.02
CA LYS A 105 -5.08 6.06 10.60
C LYS A 105 -4.14 7.05 9.91
N ALA A 106 -3.19 7.56 10.68
CA ALA A 106 -2.04 8.28 10.17
C ALA A 106 -0.78 7.50 10.56
N SER A 107 0.19 7.40 9.65
CA SER A 107 1.50 6.86 10.01
C SER A 107 2.20 7.76 11.04
N PRO A 108 3.13 7.23 11.87
CA PRO A 108 3.81 8.03 12.89
C PRO A 108 4.56 9.25 12.35
N ASP A 109 5.13 9.16 11.14
CA ASP A 109 5.80 10.25 10.44
C ASP A 109 4.82 11.18 9.68
N GLY A 110 3.53 10.85 9.74
CA GLY A 110 2.46 11.52 9.01
C GLY A 110 2.54 11.33 7.49
N ARG A 111 3.45 10.54 6.93
CA ARG A 111 3.57 10.36 5.47
C ARG A 111 2.31 9.76 4.86
N PHE A 112 1.74 8.75 5.51
CA PHE A 112 0.54 8.06 5.05
C PHE A 112 -0.66 8.46 5.88
N LEU A 113 -1.76 8.78 5.21
CA LEU A 113 -3.09 8.77 5.81
C LEU A 113 -3.87 7.66 5.15
N ALA A 114 -4.67 6.91 5.91
CA ALA A 114 -5.49 5.85 5.34
C ALA A 114 -6.82 5.73 6.08
N PHE A 115 -7.83 5.22 5.41
CA PHE A 115 -9.15 5.00 5.98
C PHE A 115 -9.97 4.00 5.18
N GLY A 116 -10.84 3.26 5.86
CA GLY A 116 -11.88 2.49 5.22
C GLY A 116 -13.07 3.40 4.87
N TRP A 117 -13.77 3.05 3.81
CA TRP A 117 -14.94 3.79 3.37
C TRP A 117 -16.05 2.85 2.95
N SER A 118 -17.29 3.31 3.10
CA SER A 118 -18.47 2.63 2.56
C SER A 118 -19.41 3.63 1.91
N GLY A 119 -20.16 3.15 0.93
CA GLY A 119 -21.21 3.89 0.23
C GLY A 119 -22.28 2.95 -0.30
N TYR A 120 -23.09 3.43 -1.24
CA TYR A 120 -24.12 2.61 -1.87
C TYR A 120 -23.49 1.42 -2.61
N GLU A 121 -23.72 0.21 -2.09
CA GLU A 121 -23.30 -1.10 -2.65
C GLU A 121 -21.79 -1.31 -2.82
N ALA A 122 -20.96 -0.37 -2.38
CA ALA A 122 -19.51 -0.40 -2.54
C ALA A 122 -18.79 0.04 -1.27
N GLY A 123 -17.55 -0.42 -1.14
CA GLY A 123 -16.65 -0.02 -0.08
C GLY A 123 -15.21 -0.15 -0.54
N GLY A 124 -14.30 0.28 0.31
CA GLY A 124 -12.89 0.24 -0.02
C GLY A 124 -12.00 0.67 1.12
N TYR A 125 -10.73 0.85 0.79
CA TYR A 125 -9.75 1.35 1.73
C TYR A 125 -8.77 2.26 0.99
N ILE A 126 -8.82 3.54 1.31
CA ILE A 126 -8.00 4.56 0.69
C ILE A 126 -6.68 4.68 1.45
N VAL A 127 -5.57 4.67 0.71
CA VAL A 127 -4.24 5.05 1.17
C VAL A 127 -3.79 6.30 0.44
N ILE A 128 -3.42 7.32 1.20
CA ILE A 128 -2.91 8.60 0.71
C ILE A 128 -1.43 8.69 1.08
N ASP A 129 -0.54 8.62 0.09
CA ASP A 129 0.88 8.95 0.25
C ASP A 129 1.06 10.46 0.08
N ARG A 130 1.55 11.14 1.12
CA ARG A 130 1.79 12.59 1.10
C ARG A 130 3.15 12.98 0.53
N SER A 131 4.01 12.03 0.15
CA SER A 131 5.32 12.34 -0.43
C SER A 131 5.20 12.99 -1.81
N GLY A 132 6.17 13.82 -2.19
CA GLY A 132 6.19 14.52 -3.48
C GLY A 132 4.92 15.34 -3.75
N LYS A 133 4.24 15.04 -4.86
CA LYS A 133 2.96 15.67 -5.26
C LYS A 133 1.74 15.05 -4.60
N GLY A 134 1.93 14.01 -3.79
CA GLY A 134 0.87 13.19 -3.23
C GLY A 134 0.35 12.15 -4.22
N GLN A 135 -0.20 11.06 -3.68
CA GLN A 135 -0.83 9.98 -4.44
C GLN A 135 -1.96 9.37 -3.62
N VAL A 136 -3.04 8.99 -4.28
CA VAL A 136 -4.17 8.26 -3.69
C VAL A 136 -4.25 6.89 -4.35
N VAL A 137 -4.37 5.84 -3.55
CA VAL A 137 -4.59 4.47 -4.00
C VAL A 137 -5.79 3.93 -3.24
N ASP A 138 -6.76 3.35 -3.94
CA ASP A 138 -7.78 2.51 -3.31
C ASP A 138 -7.30 1.06 -3.34
N THR A 139 -7.41 0.40 -2.20
CA THR A 139 -6.86 -0.94 -1.96
C THR A 139 -7.93 -1.97 -1.66
N GLY A 140 -9.23 -1.62 -1.72
CA GLY A 140 -10.32 -2.55 -1.41
C GLY A 140 -10.50 -2.78 0.08
N VAL A 141 -9.42 -3.23 0.73
CA VAL A 141 -9.36 -3.55 2.15
C VAL A 141 -8.10 -2.95 2.76
N ALA A 142 -8.05 -2.86 4.09
CA ALA A 142 -6.87 -2.37 4.79
C ALA A 142 -5.62 -3.18 4.36
N PRO A 143 -4.63 -2.56 3.69
CA PRO A 143 -3.49 -3.28 3.17
C PRO A 143 -2.56 -3.70 4.30
N LEU A 144 -1.95 -4.87 4.17
CA LEU A 144 -0.97 -5.37 5.11
C LEU A 144 0.43 -4.93 4.69
N ALA A 145 1.09 -4.16 5.54
CA ALA A 145 2.49 -3.77 5.32
C ALA A 145 3.45 -4.94 5.55
N ALA A 146 4.48 -5.04 4.71
CA ALA A 146 5.59 -5.96 4.91
C ALA A 146 6.42 -5.55 6.16
N PRO A 147 7.12 -6.47 6.83
CA PRO A 147 7.88 -6.18 8.04
C PRO A 147 8.92 -5.08 7.88
N SER A 148 9.52 -4.93 6.69
CA SER A 148 10.48 -3.85 6.41
C SER A 148 9.85 -2.47 6.25
N GLY A 149 8.53 -2.40 6.08
CA GLY A 149 7.80 -1.19 5.70
C GLY A 149 8.10 -0.71 4.27
N LYS A 150 8.69 -1.55 3.41
CA LYS A 150 8.98 -1.19 2.00
C LYS A 150 7.88 -1.56 1.03
N ARG A 151 6.92 -2.38 1.46
CA ARG A 151 5.83 -2.90 0.63
C ARG A 151 4.55 -2.98 1.43
N PHE A 152 3.42 -3.02 0.72
CA PHE A 152 2.17 -3.52 1.26
C PHE A 152 1.42 -4.32 0.20
N ALA A 153 0.50 -5.18 0.65
CA ALA A 153 -0.34 -6.00 -0.21
C ALA A 153 -1.78 -5.97 0.28
N ALA A 154 -2.71 -6.17 -0.65
CA ALA A 154 -4.12 -6.33 -0.38
C ALA A 154 -4.70 -7.36 -1.34
N VAL A 155 -5.74 -8.06 -0.88
CA VAL A 155 -6.62 -8.86 -1.72
C VAL A 155 -8.05 -8.54 -1.35
N GLU A 156 -8.84 -8.19 -2.35
CA GLU A 156 -10.29 -8.00 -2.24
C GLU A 156 -10.88 -8.52 -3.53
N ILE A 157 -11.77 -9.51 -3.46
CA ILE A 157 -12.51 -10.02 -4.61
C ILE A 157 -13.98 -10.01 -4.22
N SER A 158 -14.77 -9.14 -4.85
CA SER A 158 -16.21 -9.12 -4.62
C SER A 158 -16.93 -9.94 -5.69
N ALA A 159 -17.79 -10.87 -5.26
CA ALA A 159 -18.65 -11.64 -6.17
C ALA A 159 -19.57 -10.75 -7.02
N SER A 160 -19.92 -9.56 -6.52
CA SER A 160 -20.74 -8.60 -7.24
C SER A 160 -19.94 -7.72 -8.20
N GLY A 161 -18.61 -7.76 -8.15
CA GLY A 161 -17.73 -6.87 -8.90
C GLY A 161 -17.75 -5.41 -8.44
N PHE A 162 -18.44 -5.10 -7.32
CA PHE A 162 -18.55 -3.73 -6.78
C PHE A 162 -17.47 -3.37 -5.75
N GLY A 163 -16.38 -4.15 -5.68
CA GLY A 163 -15.19 -3.79 -4.92
C GLY A 163 -14.39 -2.65 -5.55
N SER A 164 -13.58 -1.96 -4.76
CA SER A 164 -12.71 -0.89 -5.28
C SER A 164 -11.40 -1.43 -5.85
N LEU A 165 -10.92 -2.58 -5.38
CA LEU A 165 -9.76 -3.28 -5.93
C LEU A 165 -10.18 -4.44 -6.85
N ASN A 166 -11.07 -5.34 -6.40
CA ASN A 166 -11.45 -6.58 -7.11
C ASN A 166 -10.24 -7.36 -7.68
N ALA A 167 -9.14 -7.41 -6.93
CA ALA A 167 -7.89 -8.04 -7.33
C ALA A 167 -7.04 -8.39 -6.11
N PHE A 168 -5.96 -9.13 -6.36
CA PHE A 168 -4.76 -9.12 -5.52
C PHE A 168 -3.75 -8.11 -6.07
N ALA A 169 -3.13 -7.33 -5.19
CA ALA A 169 -2.12 -6.37 -5.61
C ALA A 169 -1.01 -6.17 -4.55
N VAL A 170 0.17 -5.78 -5.04
CA VAL A 170 1.34 -5.44 -4.24
C VAL A 170 1.89 -4.10 -4.70
N TRP A 171 2.24 -3.26 -3.74
CA TRP A 171 2.83 -1.95 -3.97
C TRP A 171 4.18 -1.82 -3.28
N ASP A 172 5.18 -1.35 -4.02
CA ASP A 172 6.42 -0.84 -3.46
C ASP A 172 6.19 0.57 -2.89
N ILE A 173 6.72 0.80 -1.69
CA ILE A 173 6.78 2.10 -1.04
C ILE A 173 8.14 2.75 -1.38
N LEU A 174 8.12 3.70 -2.31
CA LEU A 174 9.33 4.40 -2.77
C LEU A 174 9.63 5.60 -1.85
N PRO A 175 10.77 6.28 -1.99
CA PRO A 175 11.00 7.55 -1.29
C PRO A 175 9.96 8.63 -1.65
N VAL A 176 9.47 8.60 -2.90
CA VAL A 176 8.40 9.46 -3.40
C VAL A 176 7.39 8.60 -4.15
N GLY A 177 6.19 8.48 -3.59
CA GLY A 177 5.06 7.74 -4.15
C GLY A 177 5.08 6.24 -3.85
N LEU A 178 4.05 5.61 -4.41
CA LEU A 178 3.76 4.19 -4.39
C LEU A 178 3.80 3.66 -5.82
N LYS A 179 4.42 2.49 -6.00
CA LYS A 179 4.46 1.81 -7.30
C LYS A 179 3.77 0.45 -7.18
N GLN A 180 2.65 0.28 -7.88
CA GLN A 180 2.05 -1.05 -8.02
C GLN A 180 2.99 -1.94 -8.83
N ILE A 181 3.46 -3.03 -8.21
CA ILE A 181 4.36 -4.01 -8.84
C ILE A 181 3.66 -5.32 -9.19
N ALA A 182 2.44 -5.51 -8.70
CA ALA A 182 1.57 -6.63 -9.04
C ALA A 182 0.10 -6.20 -9.02
N HIS A 183 -0.66 -6.73 -9.97
CA HIS A 183 -2.11 -6.66 -10.06
C HIS A 183 -2.59 -7.97 -10.69
N TYR A 184 -3.45 -8.71 -10.00
CA TYR A 184 -4.00 -9.97 -10.45
C TYR A 184 -5.50 -10.02 -10.15
N ASP A 185 -6.29 -9.85 -11.20
CA ASP A 185 -7.75 -9.84 -11.21
C ASP A 185 -8.36 -11.10 -11.87
N ASP A 186 -7.52 -11.93 -12.51
CA ASP A 186 -7.94 -13.16 -13.20
C ASP A 186 -7.48 -14.44 -12.47
N GLY A 187 -8.28 -15.49 -12.62
CA GLY A 187 -8.00 -16.84 -12.11
C GLY A 187 -8.12 -17.02 -10.59
N LEU A 188 -8.64 -16.01 -9.88
CA LEU A 188 -8.96 -16.10 -8.46
C LEU A 188 -10.41 -16.56 -8.27
N PRO A 189 -10.68 -17.55 -7.40
CA PRO A 189 -12.03 -17.84 -6.92
C PRO A 189 -12.79 -16.57 -6.49
N THR A 190 -14.02 -16.41 -7.00
CA THR A 190 -14.86 -15.22 -6.75
C THR A 190 -16.02 -15.51 -5.79
N ASP A 191 -16.25 -16.77 -5.44
CA ASP A 191 -17.36 -17.27 -4.66
C ASP A 191 -17.01 -17.46 -3.17
N GLY A 192 -16.24 -16.53 -2.60
CA GLY A 192 -15.83 -16.61 -1.21
C GLY A 192 -15.07 -15.38 -0.73
N GLU A 193 -14.53 -15.45 0.47
CA GLU A 193 -13.79 -14.37 1.12
C GLU A 193 -12.29 -14.56 0.98
N TRP A 194 -11.58 -13.53 0.54
CA TRP A 194 -10.13 -13.50 0.53
C TRP A 194 -9.55 -12.75 1.72
N ARG A 195 -8.36 -13.16 2.18
CA ARG A 195 -7.64 -12.51 3.27
C ARG A 195 -6.16 -12.36 2.96
N THR A 196 -5.59 -11.28 3.47
CA THR A 196 -4.13 -11.10 3.54
C THR A 196 -3.68 -11.45 4.96
N ASP A 197 -3.15 -12.66 5.15
CA ASP A 197 -2.89 -13.19 6.50
C ASP A 197 -1.54 -12.75 7.06
N GLY A 198 -0.56 -12.48 6.20
CA GLY A 198 0.80 -12.25 6.67
C GLY A 198 1.82 -12.05 5.57
N TRP A 199 3.01 -11.66 5.98
CA TRP A 199 4.20 -11.58 5.15
C TRP A 199 5.26 -12.56 5.67
N HIS A 200 5.90 -13.28 4.75
CA HIS A 200 7.11 -14.06 5.00
C HIS A 200 8.30 -13.30 4.43
N GLY A 201 8.93 -12.48 5.27
CA GLY A 201 9.88 -11.46 4.83
C GLY A 201 9.19 -10.43 3.93
N ASP A 202 9.90 -9.91 2.93
CA ASP A 202 9.38 -8.92 1.98
C ASP A 202 8.99 -9.53 0.62
N SER A 203 9.21 -10.83 0.45
CA SER A 203 9.18 -11.51 -0.85
C SER A 203 8.05 -12.52 -0.99
N CYS A 204 7.25 -12.74 0.04
CA CYS A 204 6.08 -13.61 -0.02
C CYS A 204 4.96 -13.14 0.91
N VAL A 205 3.74 -13.10 0.38
CA VAL A 205 2.51 -12.80 1.10
C VAL A 205 1.73 -14.09 1.29
N SER A 206 1.38 -14.41 2.52
CA SER A 206 0.43 -15.47 2.85
C SER A 206 -0.99 -14.93 2.70
N LEU A 207 -1.79 -15.68 1.96
CA LEU A 207 -3.19 -15.40 1.68
C LEU A 207 -4.02 -16.57 2.18
N SER A 208 -5.30 -16.32 2.44
CA SER A 208 -6.26 -17.41 2.58
C SER A 208 -7.56 -17.10 1.89
N TYR A 209 -8.24 -18.17 1.50
CA TYR A 209 -9.54 -18.11 0.84
C TYR A 209 -10.55 -18.94 1.63
N VAL A 210 -11.70 -18.35 1.97
CA VAL A 210 -12.83 -19.03 2.58
C VAL A 210 -13.96 -19.12 1.55
N PRO A 211 -14.17 -20.29 0.92
CA PRO A 211 -15.32 -20.55 0.06
C PRO A 211 -16.64 -20.18 0.74
N SER A 212 -17.60 -19.70 -0.04
CA SER A 212 -18.90 -19.23 0.45
C SER A 212 -19.66 -20.27 1.30
N GLU A 213 -19.53 -21.57 1.01
CA GLU A 213 -20.14 -22.64 1.80
C GLU A 213 -19.58 -22.79 3.21
N ARG A 214 -18.42 -22.17 3.49
CA ARG A 214 -17.80 -22.12 4.82
C ARG A 214 -17.98 -20.77 5.52
N ILE A 215 -18.55 -19.76 4.85
CA ILE A 215 -18.82 -18.47 5.48
C ILE A 215 -19.92 -18.66 6.54
N PRO A 216 -19.67 -18.25 7.80
CA PRO A 216 -20.64 -18.42 8.87
C PRO A 216 -21.80 -17.44 8.71
N GLU A 217 -22.97 -17.78 9.26
CA GLU A 217 -24.13 -16.88 9.27
C GLU A 217 -23.83 -15.53 9.93
N LYS A 218 -22.97 -15.54 10.96
CA LYS A 218 -22.52 -14.34 11.65
C LYS A 218 -21.15 -13.92 11.13
N TYR A 219 -21.09 -12.78 10.45
CA TYR A 219 -19.85 -12.29 9.83
C TYR A 219 -18.71 -12.08 10.85
N GLU A 220 -19.02 -11.73 12.11
CA GLU A 220 -18.04 -11.61 13.20
C GLU A 220 -17.28 -12.91 13.53
N ASP A 221 -17.81 -14.07 13.14
CA ASP A 221 -17.15 -15.37 13.29
C ASP A 221 -16.27 -15.71 12.09
N LEU A 222 -16.38 -14.97 10.97
CA LEU A 222 -15.61 -15.23 9.75
C LEU A 222 -14.10 -15.29 10.02
N PRO A 223 -13.46 -14.37 10.78
CA PRO A 223 -12.02 -14.46 11.06
C PRO A 223 -11.57 -15.76 11.77
N LYS A 224 -12.48 -16.49 12.39
CA LYS A 224 -12.20 -17.77 13.08
C LYS A 224 -12.27 -18.97 12.13
N VAL A 225 -12.87 -18.82 10.96
CA VAL A 225 -13.00 -19.88 9.96
C VAL A 225 -11.64 -20.11 9.29
N PRO A 226 -11.11 -21.35 9.32
CA PRO A 226 -9.89 -21.68 8.60
C PRO A 226 -10.07 -21.48 7.09
N GLY A 227 -9.20 -20.68 6.48
CA GLY A 227 -9.16 -20.55 5.01
C GLY A 227 -8.26 -21.57 4.36
N ASP A 228 -8.52 -21.85 3.08
CA ASP A 228 -7.60 -22.59 2.23
C ASP A 228 -6.34 -21.76 2.03
N PRO A 229 -5.14 -22.34 2.22
CA PRO A 229 -3.91 -21.58 2.14
C PRO A 229 -3.59 -21.23 0.69
N TRP A 230 -3.24 -19.95 0.50
CA TRP A 230 -2.70 -19.41 -0.74
C TRP A 230 -1.46 -18.58 -0.43
N PHE A 231 -0.68 -18.27 -1.45
CA PHE A 231 0.43 -17.34 -1.33
C PHE A 231 0.70 -16.62 -2.64
N ALA A 232 1.35 -15.47 -2.56
CA ALA A 232 1.91 -14.76 -3.70
C ALA A 232 3.35 -14.38 -3.37
N ALA A 233 4.30 -14.79 -4.22
CA ALA A 233 5.73 -14.56 -3.98
C ALA A 233 6.43 -13.88 -5.14
N GLU A 234 7.44 -13.06 -4.85
CA GLU A 234 8.28 -12.38 -5.83
C GLU A 234 8.92 -13.36 -6.82
N ALA A 235 9.37 -14.52 -6.35
CA ALA A 235 9.91 -15.60 -7.18
C ALA A 235 8.92 -16.12 -8.23
N ASN A 236 7.61 -16.00 -7.97
CA ASN A 236 6.52 -16.37 -8.88
C ASN A 236 5.86 -15.13 -9.51
N ARG A 237 6.58 -14.00 -9.56
CA ARG A 237 6.09 -12.71 -10.06
C ARG A 237 4.79 -12.25 -9.39
N TRP A 238 4.63 -12.58 -8.10
CA TRP A 238 3.46 -12.26 -7.30
C TRP A 238 2.15 -12.89 -7.75
N LYS A 239 2.17 -13.89 -8.64
CA LYS A 239 0.93 -14.59 -9.00
C LYS A 239 0.41 -15.37 -7.77
N PRO A 240 -0.85 -15.15 -7.34
CA PRO A 240 -1.43 -15.97 -6.28
C PRO A 240 -1.52 -17.43 -6.70
N MET A 241 -1.16 -18.32 -5.78
CA MET A 241 -1.14 -19.77 -5.97
C MET A 241 -1.60 -20.48 -4.70
N ALA A 242 -2.30 -21.60 -4.85
CA ALA A 242 -2.66 -22.44 -3.71
C ALA A 242 -1.39 -23.00 -3.02
N GLY A 243 -1.44 -23.10 -1.70
CA GLY A 243 -0.34 -23.57 -0.86
C GLY A 243 0.15 -22.50 0.12
N VAL A 244 1.32 -22.72 0.70
CA VAL A 244 1.93 -21.82 1.68
C VAL A 244 3.20 -21.17 1.11
N CYS A 245 3.58 -20.02 1.66
CA CYS A 245 4.88 -19.42 1.37
C CYS A 245 6.01 -20.45 1.56
N PRO A 246 6.93 -20.60 0.59
CA PRO A 246 8.07 -21.48 0.76
C PRO A 246 8.95 -20.99 1.92
N HIS A 247 9.51 -21.91 2.69
CA HIS A 247 10.50 -21.57 3.71
C HIS A 247 11.74 -20.99 3.02
N SER A 248 12.00 -19.70 3.26
CA SER A 248 13.22 -19.01 2.83
C SER A 248 14.38 -19.25 3.78
#